data_AF-A0A3D0ZN94-F1
#
_entry.id   AF-A0A3D0ZN94-F1
#
_cell.length_a   1.000
_cell.length_b   1.000
_cell.length_c   1.000
_cell.angle_alpha   90.00
_cell.angle_beta   90.00
_cell.angle_gamma   90.00
#
_symmetry.space_group_name_H-M   'P 1'
#
loop_
_entity.id
_entity.type
_entity.pdbx_description
1 polymer ?
#
loop_
_entity_poly.entity_id
_entity_poly.type
_entity_poly.pdbx_seq_one_letter_code
_entity_poly.pdbx_strand_id
1 'polypeptide(L)'
;WSAGMKSKLGLRADTHDDVAPPLVDGLLGLLHEGRVDYTSFFRVLGSAARGTPEAGRAMFADAGAFDAWAERWLALAPDASMMDRVNPAYIPRNHLVEESLDAAIAGDLDPFN
;
A
#
# COMPACT_ATOMS: atom_id res chain seq x y z
N TRP A 1 15.35 -7.87 -0.45
CA TRP A 1 14.20 -6.95 -0.61
C TRP A 1 12.99 -7.64 -1.24
N SER A 2 13.17 -8.47 -2.28
CA SER A 2 12.09 -9.15 -3.03
C SER A 2 11.13 -10.01 -2.19
N ALA A 3 11.61 -10.78 -1.21
CA ALA A 3 10.79 -11.75 -0.47
C ALA A 3 9.61 -11.11 0.32
N GLY A 4 9.84 -9.98 0.98
CA GLY A 4 8.79 -9.27 1.71
C GLY A 4 7.71 -8.73 0.77
N MET A 5 8.11 -8.18 -0.38
CA MET A 5 7.18 -7.66 -1.36
C MET A 5 6.40 -8.77 -2.08
N LYS A 6 7.06 -9.88 -2.43
CA LYS A 6 6.38 -11.10 -2.95
C LYS A 6 5.27 -11.53 -1.98
N SER A 7 5.56 -11.54 -0.68
CA SER A 7 4.57 -11.90 0.34
C SER A 7 3.40 -10.91 0.41
N LYS A 8 3.66 -9.58 0.34
CA LYS A 8 2.61 -8.55 0.33
C LYS A 8 1.66 -8.65 -0.87
N LEU A 9 2.18 -9.16 -1.99
CA LEU A 9 1.43 -9.43 -3.21
C LEU A 9 0.85 -10.85 -3.25
N GLY A 10 1.06 -11.69 -2.23
CA GLY A 10 0.62 -13.08 -2.22
C GLY A 10 1.32 -13.97 -3.25
N LEU A 11 2.47 -13.55 -3.77
CA LEU A 11 3.25 -14.31 -4.75
C LEU A 11 3.97 -15.47 -4.06
N ARG A 12 4.08 -16.59 -4.78
CA ARG A 12 4.81 -17.75 -4.30
C ARG A 12 6.29 -17.45 -4.13
N ALA A 13 6.94 -18.12 -3.17
CA ALA A 13 8.37 -17.95 -2.94
C ALA A 13 9.23 -18.34 -4.16
N ASP A 14 8.74 -19.28 -4.97
CA ASP A 14 9.36 -19.78 -6.20
C ASP A 14 9.02 -18.93 -7.45
N THR A 15 8.24 -17.85 -7.34
CA THR A 15 7.98 -16.93 -8.45
C THR A 15 9.31 -16.37 -8.96
N HIS A 16 9.53 -16.51 -10.27
CA HIS A 16 10.79 -16.14 -10.92
C HIS A 16 11.11 -14.65 -10.72
N ASP A 17 12.41 -14.33 -10.61
CA ASP A 17 12.89 -13.00 -10.26
C ASP A 17 12.76 -11.97 -11.40
N ASP A 18 12.35 -12.38 -12.59
CA ASP A 18 11.98 -11.49 -13.70
C ASP A 18 10.48 -11.10 -13.68
N VAL A 19 9.63 -11.86 -12.98
CA VAL A 19 8.18 -11.61 -12.91
C VAL A 19 7.85 -10.64 -11.79
N ALA A 20 8.48 -10.81 -10.62
CA ALA A 20 8.13 -10.01 -9.44
C ALA A 20 8.50 -8.51 -9.58
N PRO A 21 9.72 -8.12 -10.03
CA PRO A 21 10.08 -6.70 -10.08
C PRO A 21 9.18 -5.85 -11.00
N PRO A 22 8.85 -6.26 -12.24
CA PRO A 22 7.95 -5.47 -13.09
C PRO A 22 6.54 -5.30 -12.51
N LEU A 23 6.04 -6.31 -11.78
CA LEU A 23 4.76 -6.21 -11.08
C LEU A 23 4.82 -5.23 -9.91
N VAL A 24 5.91 -5.26 -9.15
CA VAL A 24 6.15 -4.33 -8.03
C VAL A 24 6.29 -2.91 -8.55
N ASP A 25 7.15 -2.67 -9.53
CA ASP A 25 7.39 -1.34 -10.08
C ASP A 25 6.13 -0.77 -10.74
N GLY A 26 5.38 -1.61 -11.47
CA GLY A 26 4.08 -1.23 -12.02
C GLY A 26 3.08 -0.82 -10.94
N LEU A 27 3.01 -1.56 -9.83
CA LEU A 27 2.15 -1.19 -8.71
C LEU A 27 2.58 0.13 -8.08
N LEU A 28 3.88 0.29 -7.81
CA LEU A 28 4.42 1.51 -7.20
C LEU A 28 4.16 2.75 -8.05
N GLY A 29 4.27 2.62 -9.38
CA GLY A 29 3.90 3.66 -10.34
C GLY A 29 2.43 4.06 -10.22
N LEU A 30 1.51 3.08 -10.22
CA LEU A 30 0.08 3.32 -10.06
C LEU A 30 -0.25 4.05 -8.76
N LEU A 31 0.32 3.60 -7.64
CA LEU A 31 0.09 4.23 -6.33
C LEU A 31 0.63 5.65 -6.27
N HIS A 32 1.79 5.89 -6.90
CA HIS A 32 2.40 7.21 -6.97
C HIS A 32 1.56 8.18 -7.80
N GLU A 33 1.16 7.78 -9.01
CA GLU A 33 0.34 8.58 -9.93
C GLU A 33 -1.04 8.87 -9.34
N GLY A 34 -1.66 7.85 -8.73
CA GLY A 34 -2.97 7.96 -8.08
C GLY A 34 -2.95 8.62 -6.70
N ARG A 35 -1.77 8.96 -6.16
CA ARG A 35 -1.56 9.45 -4.78
C ARG A 35 -2.28 8.57 -3.74
N VAL A 36 -2.23 7.26 -3.94
CA VAL A 36 -2.91 6.27 -3.09
C VAL A 36 -2.01 5.90 -1.92
N ASP A 37 -2.57 5.91 -0.70
CA ASP A 37 -1.85 5.41 0.47
C ASP A 37 -1.52 3.91 0.33
N TYR A 38 -0.24 3.61 0.47
CA TYR A 38 0.31 2.28 0.22
C TYR A 38 -0.30 1.25 1.18
N THR A 39 -0.41 1.60 2.46
CA THR A 39 -0.81 0.62 3.46
C THR A 39 -2.29 0.27 3.34
N SER A 40 -3.13 1.29 3.13
CA SER A 40 -4.55 1.12 2.84
C SER A 40 -4.76 0.32 1.55
N PHE A 41 -3.94 0.57 0.53
CA PHE A 41 -4.01 -0.17 -0.72
C PHE A 41 -3.68 -1.65 -0.56
N PHE A 42 -2.55 -2.01 0.04
CA PHE A 42 -2.17 -3.41 0.27
C PHE A 42 -3.23 -4.17 1.09
N ARG A 43 -3.96 -3.47 1.97
CA ARG A 43 -5.08 -4.05 2.71
C ARG A 43 -6.26 -4.40 1.79
N VAL A 44 -6.70 -3.48 0.93
CA VAL A 44 -7.83 -3.76 0.02
C VAL A 44 -7.44 -4.68 -1.14
N LEU A 45 -6.16 -4.75 -1.50
CA LEU A 45 -5.65 -5.63 -2.54
C LEU A 45 -5.95 -7.11 -2.24
N GLY A 46 -5.96 -7.51 -0.97
CA GLY A 46 -6.34 -8.88 -0.59
C GLY A 46 -7.78 -9.26 -1.00
N SER A 47 -8.69 -8.28 -1.11
CA SER A 47 -10.04 -8.50 -1.63
C SER A 47 -10.05 -8.75 -3.14
N ALA A 48 -9.19 -8.05 -3.89
CA ALA A 48 -9.01 -8.30 -5.32
C ALA A 48 -8.53 -9.74 -5.58
N ALA A 49 -7.63 -10.28 -4.76
CA ALA A 49 -7.22 -11.70 -4.82
C ALA A 49 -8.37 -12.70 -4.59
N ARG A 50 -9.46 -12.27 -3.93
CA ARG A 50 -10.68 -13.06 -3.69
C ARG A 50 -11.76 -12.83 -4.75
N GLY A 51 -11.46 -12.10 -5.82
CA GLY A 51 -12.40 -11.79 -6.89
C GLY A 51 -13.30 -10.58 -6.62
N THR A 52 -12.97 -9.75 -5.62
CA THR A 52 -13.68 -8.49 -5.33
C THR A 52 -12.75 -7.28 -5.50
N PRO A 53 -12.42 -6.89 -6.75
CA PRO A 53 -11.48 -5.81 -7.03
C PRO A 53 -12.04 -4.40 -6.81
N GLU A 54 -13.35 -4.25 -6.54
CA GLU A 54 -14.07 -2.97 -6.56
C GLU A 54 -13.47 -1.97 -5.58
N ALA A 55 -13.08 -2.42 -4.38
CA ALA A 55 -12.47 -1.57 -3.38
C ALA A 55 -11.10 -1.03 -3.81
N GLY A 56 -10.30 -1.83 -4.53
CA GLY A 56 -9.02 -1.40 -5.09
C GLY A 56 -9.19 -0.46 -6.27
N ARG A 57 -10.13 -0.78 -7.17
CA ARG A 57 -10.50 0.08 -8.32
C ARG A 57 -10.93 1.47 -7.87
N ALA A 58 -11.74 1.55 -6.82
CA ALA A 58 -12.27 2.81 -6.29
C ALA A 58 -11.20 3.73 -5.67
N MET A 59 -9.97 3.24 -5.43
CA MET A 59 -8.86 4.07 -4.95
C MET A 59 -8.21 4.91 -6.06
N PHE A 60 -8.49 4.62 -7.34
CA PHE A 60 -7.92 5.32 -8.48
C PHE A 60 -8.99 6.14 -9.21
N ALA A 61 -8.60 7.32 -9.68
CA ALA A 61 -9.47 8.16 -10.52
C ALA A 61 -9.73 7.53 -11.90
N ASP A 62 -8.72 6.85 -12.45
CA ASP A 62 -8.83 5.99 -13.63
C ASP A 62 -8.43 4.57 -13.23
N ALA A 63 -9.42 3.67 -13.18
CA ALA A 63 -9.20 2.28 -12.81
C ALA A 63 -8.57 1.44 -13.94
N GLY A 64 -8.50 1.93 -15.18
CA GLY A 64 -8.04 1.13 -16.32
C GLY A 64 -6.59 0.65 -16.18
N ALA A 65 -5.72 1.52 -15.65
CA ALA A 65 -4.32 1.17 -15.42
C ALA A 65 -4.16 0.15 -14.26
N PHE A 66 -4.99 0.25 -13.22
CA PHE A 66 -5.07 -0.74 -12.15
C PHE A 66 -5.60 -2.08 -12.68
N ASP A 67 -6.64 -2.08 -13.52
CA ASP A 67 -7.24 -3.29 -14.07
C ASP A 67 -6.22 -4.09 -14.89
N ALA A 68 -5.50 -3.43 -15.79
CA ALA A 68 -4.45 -4.05 -16.60
C ALA A 68 -3.28 -4.59 -15.75
N TRP A 69 -3.00 -3.96 -14.61
CA TRP A 69 -2.04 -4.49 -13.64
C TRP A 69 -2.60 -5.70 -12.87
N ALA A 70 -3.85 -5.61 -12.40
CA ALA A 70 -4.51 -6.62 -11.61
C ALA A 70 -4.70 -7.92 -12.40
N GLU A 71 -5.01 -7.86 -13.70
CA GLU A 71 -5.10 -9.04 -14.58
C GLU A 71 -3.79 -9.85 -14.60
N ARG A 72 -2.65 -9.17 -14.76
CA ARG A 72 -1.32 -9.81 -14.77
C ARG A 72 -0.98 -10.41 -13.41
N TRP A 73 -1.34 -9.71 -12.34
CA TRP A 73 -1.11 -10.17 -10.98
C TRP A 73 -2.00 -11.37 -10.62
N LEU A 74 -3.29 -11.35 -10.96
CA LEU A 74 -4.25 -12.44 -10.71
C LEU A 74 -3.89 -13.70 -11.48
N ALA A 75 -3.29 -13.58 -12.67
CA ALA A 75 -2.76 -14.72 -13.43
C ALA A 75 -1.67 -15.51 -12.68
N LEU A 76 -1.04 -14.90 -11.65
CA LEU A 76 -0.09 -15.57 -10.77
C LEU A 76 -0.73 -16.26 -9.57
N ALA A 77 -2.06 -16.28 -9.49
CA ALA A 77 -2.85 -16.89 -8.43
C ALA A 77 -2.39 -16.46 -7.01
N PRO A 78 -2.51 -15.16 -6.68
CA PRO A 78 -2.03 -14.63 -5.41
C PRO A 78 -2.76 -15.26 -4.20
N ASP A 79 -2.01 -15.61 -3.16
CA ASP A 79 -2.55 -16.17 -1.92
C ASP A 79 -3.09 -15.06 -0.99
N ALA A 80 -4.40 -14.86 -1.01
CA ALA A 80 -5.08 -13.89 -0.15
C ALA A 80 -4.87 -14.15 1.35
N SER A 81 -4.72 -15.42 1.77
CA SER A 81 -4.48 -15.77 3.18
C SER A 81 -3.05 -15.44 3.62
N MET A 82 -2.08 -15.53 2.71
CA MET A 82 -0.74 -15.01 2.93
C MET A 82 -0.77 -13.48 3.07
N MET A 83 -1.47 -12.80 2.16
CA MET A 83 -1.59 -11.34 2.16
C MET A 83 -2.20 -10.82 3.47
N ASP A 84 -3.28 -11.43 3.97
CA ASP A 84 -3.92 -11.02 5.23
C ASP A 84 -2.99 -11.12 6.46
N ARG A 85 -1.98 -12.01 6.41
CA ARG A 85 -1.00 -12.17 7.50
C ARG A 85 0.10 -11.11 7.48
N VAL A 86 0.41 -10.56 6.30
CA VAL A 86 1.55 -9.64 6.12
C VAL A 86 1.14 -8.20 5.84
N ASN A 87 -0.10 -7.99 5.39
CA ASN A 87 -0.69 -6.67 5.16
C ASN A 87 -1.58 -6.32 6.37
N PRO A 88 -1.08 -5.48 7.31
CA PRO A 88 -1.78 -5.26 8.58
C PRO A 88 -3.16 -4.61 8.38
N ALA A 89 -4.16 -5.11 9.11
CA ALA A 89 -5.53 -4.56 9.10
C ALA A 89 -5.68 -3.30 9.97
N TYR A 90 -4.79 -3.10 10.93
CA TYR A 90 -4.73 -1.94 11.82
C TYR A 90 -3.29 -1.41 11.80
N ILE A 91 -3.10 -0.22 11.23
CA ILE A 91 -1.92 0.59 11.55
C ILE A 91 -2.34 1.43 12.76
N PRO A 92 -1.65 1.38 13.90
CA PRO A 92 -1.76 2.44 14.88
C PRO A 92 -1.33 3.71 14.17
N ARG A 93 -2.30 4.52 13.78
CA ARG A 93 -2.09 5.88 13.35
C ARG A 93 -1.40 6.57 14.52
N ASN A 94 -0.08 6.71 14.47
CA ASN A 94 0.62 7.68 15.31
C ASN A 94 0.31 9.08 14.73
N HIS A 95 -0.97 9.45 14.76
CA HIS A 95 -1.52 10.77 14.47
C HIS A 95 -2.50 11.20 15.57
N LEU A 96 -2.64 10.42 16.66
CA LEU A 96 -3.07 10.92 17.97
C LEU A 96 -1.88 11.53 18.76
N VAL A 97 -0.80 11.88 18.06
CA VAL A 97 0.38 12.59 18.59
C VAL A 97 0.68 13.85 17.76
N GLU A 98 -0.25 14.30 16.92
CA GLU A 98 -0.20 15.63 16.27
C GLU A 98 -1.39 16.50 16.69
N GLU A 99 -1.83 16.36 17.95
CA GLU A 99 -2.68 17.34 18.64
C GLU A 99 -1.99 17.90 19.91
N SER A 100 -0.64 17.93 19.89
CA SER A 100 0.16 18.50 20.97
C SER A 100 1.46 19.15 20.47
N LEU A 101 1.36 19.99 19.44
CA LEU A 101 2.44 20.91 19.06
C LEU A 101 1.92 22.24 18.48
N ASP A 102 0.85 22.78 19.08
CA ASP A 102 0.32 24.12 18.77
C ASP A 102 0.25 25.03 20.02
N ALA A 103 1.30 24.98 20.86
CA ALA A 103 1.50 25.96 21.93
C ALA A 103 2.98 26.17 22.27
N ALA A 104 3.81 26.52 21.27
CA ALA A 104 5.18 26.99 21.54
C ALA A 104 5.73 27.96 20.48
N ILE A 105 4.87 28.68 19.76
CA ILE A 105 5.28 29.82 18.91
C ILE A 105 4.29 30.97 19.11
N ALA A 106 4.31 31.55 20.31
CA ALA A 106 3.80 32.90 20.53
C ALA A 106 4.57 33.52 21.70
N GLY A 107 5.65 34.24 21.33
CA GLY A 107 6.24 35.37 22.05
C GLY A 107 6.52 35.24 23.54
N ASP A 108 7.80 35.07 23.90
CA ASP A 108 8.54 36.17 24.51
C ASP A 108 10.04 35.84 24.52
N LEU A 109 10.79 36.50 23.64
CA LEU A 109 12.23 36.64 23.76
C LEU A 109 12.46 37.96 24.49
N ASP A 110 12.59 37.92 25.81
CA ASP A 110 13.23 38.99 26.56
C ASP A 110 14.39 38.42 27.40
N PRO A 111 15.59 38.98 27.32
CA PRO A 111 16.77 38.46 28.01
C PRO A 111 16.71 38.83 29.49
N PHE A 112 16.81 37.83 30.37
CA PHE A 112 17.00 38.07 31.79
C PHE A 112 18.40 38.68 32.06
N ASN A 113 18.41 39.75 32.87
CA ASN A 113 19.59 40.32 33.55
C ASN A 113 20.36 39.28 34.37
#